data_AF-A0A5U6MHR7-F1
#
_entry.id   AF-A0A5U6MHR7-F1
#
_cell.length_a   1.000
_cell.length_b   1.000
_cell.length_c   1.000
_cell.angle_alpha   90.00
_cell.angle_beta   90.00
_cell.angle_gamma   90.00
#
_symmetry.space_group_name_H-M   'P 1'
#
loop_
_entity.id
_entity.type
_entity.pdbx_description
1 polymer ?
#
loop_
_entity_poly.entity_id
_entity_poly.type
_entity_poly.pdbx_seq_one_letter_code
_entity_poly.pdbx_strand_id
1 'polypeptide(L)'
;MILNTRNVTALFVALKTTFSKAFDATEPKWDKVATLVPSTTRQNDYTWLDRFPRLRKWVGDKVVKSLSQHNYTLVNDDFEATVEVDRSDLEDDQLGIYAPQAQEAGFSARQWPDELVFGVLNDAFTGKCYDGQPFISDSHPNGKDENGKDIIVSNKGNKPLS
;
A
#
# COMPACT_ATOMS: atom_id res chain seq x y z
N MET A 1 -4.63 -23.94 36.29
CA MET A 1 -5.68 -24.63 35.49
C MET A 1 -5.10 -25.92 34.88
N ILE A 2 -5.86 -27.01 34.75
CA ILE A 2 -5.39 -28.19 33.99
C ILE A 2 -5.39 -27.84 32.50
N LEU A 3 -4.22 -27.89 31.86
CA LEU A 3 -4.09 -27.70 30.42
C LEU A 3 -4.78 -28.86 29.69
N ASN A 4 -5.72 -28.52 28.80
CA ASN A 4 -6.38 -29.48 27.94
C ASN A 4 -6.80 -28.79 26.63
N THR A 5 -7.19 -29.60 25.64
CA THR A 5 -7.59 -29.11 24.32
C THR A 5 -8.73 -28.10 24.40
N ARG A 6 -9.72 -28.30 25.28
CA ARG A 6 -10.86 -27.39 25.41
C ARG A 6 -10.43 -25.99 25.84
N ASN A 7 -9.54 -25.89 26.81
CA ASN A 7 -9.10 -24.60 27.35
C ASN A 7 -8.20 -23.85 26.34
N VAL A 8 -7.31 -24.57 25.65
CA VAL A 8 -6.47 -23.98 24.59
C VAL A 8 -7.32 -23.51 23.41
N THR A 9 -8.29 -24.31 22.96
CA THR A 9 -9.22 -23.92 21.89
C THR A 9 -10.06 -22.71 22.29
N ALA A 10 -10.55 -22.65 23.53
CA ALA A 10 -11.32 -21.50 24.01
C ALA A 10 -10.49 -20.20 23.98
N LEU A 11 -9.24 -20.25 24.42
CA LEU A 11 -8.34 -19.10 24.34
C LEU A 11 -8.09 -18.68 22.89
N PHE A 12 -7.78 -19.63 22.00
CA PHE A 12 -7.57 -19.32 20.59
C PHE A 12 -8.78 -18.60 19.97
N VAL A 13 -10.00 -19.09 20.23
CA VAL A 13 -11.22 -18.45 19.75
C VAL A 13 -11.40 -17.05 20.35
N ALA A 14 -11.08 -16.87 21.64
CA ALA A 14 -11.16 -15.57 22.29
C ALA A 14 -10.18 -14.56 21.67
N LEU A 15 -8.90 -14.94 21.51
CA LEU A 15 -7.88 -14.09 20.90
C LEU A 15 -8.22 -13.76 19.45
N LYS A 16 -8.65 -14.76 18.66
CA LYS A 16 -9.12 -14.53 17.29
C LYS A 16 -10.30 -13.56 17.24
N THR A 17 -11.24 -13.67 18.17
CA THR A 17 -12.38 -12.75 18.26
C THR A 17 -11.93 -11.33 18.59
N THR A 18 -10.99 -11.17 19.53
CA THR A 18 -10.41 -9.86 19.88
C THR A 18 -9.68 -9.24 18.70
N PHE A 19 -8.86 -10.03 17.99
CA PHE A 19 -8.19 -9.61 16.76
C PHE A 19 -9.20 -9.14 15.71
N SER A 20 -10.21 -9.95 15.37
CA SER A 20 -11.17 -9.61 14.32
C SER A 20 -11.96 -8.35 14.67
N LYS A 21 -12.35 -8.16 15.93
CA LYS A 21 -13.03 -6.93 16.37
C LYS A 21 -12.16 -5.69 16.20
N ALA A 22 -10.88 -5.77 16.56
CA ALA A 22 -9.95 -4.66 16.40
C ALA A 22 -9.69 -4.34 14.93
N PHE A 23 -9.51 -5.37 14.11
CA PHE A 23 -9.36 -5.24 12.66
C PHE A 23 -10.57 -4.55 12.02
N ASP A 24 -11.78 -5.00 12.34
CA ASP A 24 -13.01 -4.45 11.75
C ASP A 24 -13.33 -3.04 12.24
N ALA A 25 -12.96 -2.71 13.49
CA ALA A 25 -13.18 -1.38 14.07
C ALA A 25 -12.17 -0.32 13.59
N THR A 26 -11.08 -0.73 12.95
CA THR A 26 -10.02 0.18 12.52
C THR A 26 -10.34 0.72 11.12
N GLU A 27 -10.36 2.05 11.00
CA GLU A 27 -10.66 2.78 9.76
C GLU A 27 -9.37 3.32 9.11
N PRO A 28 -8.80 2.61 8.11
CA PRO A 28 -7.66 3.12 7.37
C PRO A 28 -8.07 4.25 6.42
N LYS A 29 -7.09 5.01 5.93
CA LYS A 29 -7.28 6.23 5.11
C LYS A 29 -6.54 6.20 3.77
N TRP A 30 -5.78 5.15 3.47
CA TRP A 30 -5.01 5.00 2.23
C TRP A 30 -5.88 5.16 0.98
N ASP A 31 -7.14 4.75 1.04
CA ASP A 31 -8.12 4.78 -0.06
C ASP A 31 -8.51 6.20 -0.49
N LYS A 32 -8.21 7.21 0.34
CA LYS A 32 -8.40 8.63 0.00
C LYS A 32 -7.36 9.16 -0.98
N VAL A 33 -6.21 8.51 -1.07
CA VAL A 33 -5.03 9.01 -1.79
C VAL A 33 -4.41 7.96 -2.73
N ALA A 34 -4.85 6.71 -2.66
CA ALA A 34 -4.38 5.61 -3.49
C ALA A 34 -5.54 4.77 -4.04
N THR A 35 -5.29 4.08 -5.15
CA THR A 35 -6.25 3.15 -5.76
C THR A 35 -5.86 1.72 -5.44
N LEU A 36 -6.83 0.89 -5.05
CA LEU A 36 -6.61 -0.54 -4.82
C LEU A 36 -6.45 -1.28 -6.15
N VAL A 37 -5.30 -1.93 -6.32
CA VAL A 37 -5.06 -2.88 -7.41
C VAL A 37 -4.81 -4.26 -6.78
N PRO A 38 -5.73 -5.22 -6.93
CA PRO A 38 -5.56 -6.56 -6.36
C PRO A 38 -4.32 -7.26 -6.93
N SER A 39 -3.43 -7.72 -6.05
CA SER A 39 -2.23 -8.48 -6.38
C SER A 39 -2.43 -9.96 -6.06
N THR A 40 -2.24 -10.85 -7.04
CA THR A 40 -2.35 -12.32 -6.84
C THR A 40 -1.08 -13.08 -7.24
N THR A 41 -0.08 -12.37 -7.77
CA THR A 41 1.21 -12.90 -8.21
C THR A 41 2.33 -12.31 -7.36
N ARG A 42 3.55 -12.86 -7.44
CA ARG A 42 4.73 -12.39 -6.69
C ARG A 42 5.04 -10.89 -6.85
N GLN A 43 4.62 -10.30 -7.97
CA GLN A 43 4.81 -8.90 -8.28
C GLN A 43 3.69 -8.41 -9.21
N ASN A 44 3.47 -7.10 -9.24
CA ASN A 44 2.67 -6.42 -10.26
C ASN A 44 3.57 -5.63 -11.20
N ASP A 45 3.33 -5.78 -12.49
CA ASP A 45 4.00 -5.00 -13.53
C ASP A 45 3.09 -3.88 -14.03
N TYR A 46 3.62 -2.67 -14.01
CA TYR A 46 2.94 -1.45 -14.40
C TYR A 46 3.57 -0.79 -15.63
N THR A 47 4.20 -1.57 -16.51
CA THR A 47 4.75 -1.09 -17.80
C THR A 47 3.67 -0.42 -18.66
N TRP A 48 2.39 -0.65 -18.35
CA TRP A 48 1.26 0.00 -19.03
C TRP A 48 1.00 1.45 -18.59
N LEU A 49 1.59 1.96 -17.52
CA LEU A 49 1.30 3.32 -17.04
C LEU A 49 1.64 4.43 -18.05
N ASP A 50 2.68 4.25 -18.87
CA ASP A 50 2.98 5.22 -19.94
C ASP A 50 2.01 5.09 -21.15
N ARG A 51 1.19 4.04 -21.21
CA ARG A 51 0.35 3.78 -22.40
C ARG A 51 -0.86 4.69 -22.52
N PHE A 52 -1.13 5.55 -21.53
CA PHE A 52 -2.26 6.49 -21.60
C PHE A 52 -2.00 7.58 -22.65
N PRO A 53 -2.74 7.62 -23.77
CA PRO A 53 -2.62 8.68 -24.74
C PRO A 53 -3.34 9.93 -24.23
N ARG A 54 -2.73 11.10 -24.39
CA ARG A 54 -3.43 12.38 -24.16
C ARG A 54 -4.48 12.58 -25.24
N LEU A 55 -5.67 13.04 -24.86
CA LEU A 55 -6.69 13.46 -25.82
C LEU A 55 -6.15 14.62 -26.68
N ARG A 56 -6.30 14.48 -27.99
CA ARG A 56 -5.95 15.50 -28.98
C ARG A 56 -7.12 15.69 -29.94
N LYS A 57 -7.22 16.88 -30.53
CA LYS A 57 -8.18 17.13 -31.61
C LYS A 57 -7.92 16.14 -32.74
N TRP A 58 -8.97 15.48 -33.21
CA TRP A 58 -8.85 14.55 -34.32
C TRP A 58 -8.55 15.32 -35.60
N VAL A 59 -7.34 15.15 -36.14
CA VAL A 59 -6.89 15.74 -37.40
C VAL A 59 -6.13 14.66 -38.16
N GLY A 60 -6.63 14.29 -39.34
CA GLY A 60 -6.04 13.22 -40.17
C GLY A 60 -6.17 11.82 -39.58
N ASP A 61 -5.19 10.98 -39.89
CA ASP A 61 -5.15 9.57 -39.47
C ASP A 61 -4.88 9.39 -37.98
N LYS A 62 -5.26 8.22 -37.44
CA LYS A 62 -4.95 7.84 -36.06
C LYS A 62 -3.44 7.80 -35.88
N VAL A 63 -2.93 8.54 -34.90
CA VAL A 63 -1.54 8.41 -34.45
C VAL A 63 -1.51 7.50 -33.24
N VAL A 64 -0.71 6.45 -33.33
CA VAL A 64 -0.44 5.51 -32.24
C VAL A 64 0.73 6.07 -31.44
N LYS A 65 0.57 6.21 -30.11
CA LYS A 65 1.69 6.53 -29.22
C LYS A 65 2.65 5.33 -29.22
N SER A 66 3.90 5.53 -29.63
CA SER A 66 4.95 4.53 -29.47
C SER A 66 5.19 4.29 -27.98
N LEU A 67 5.24 3.04 -27.56
CA LEU A 67 5.49 2.65 -26.17
C LEU A 67 6.89 3.14 -25.76
N SER A 68 7.03 4.00 -24.74
CA SER A 68 8.31 4.11 -24.07
C SER A 68 8.43 3.01 -23.02
N GLN A 69 9.64 2.45 -22.90
CA GLN A 69 9.88 1.26 -22.07
C GLN A 69 10.23 1.70 -20.64
N HIS A 70 9.21 2.07 -19.87
CA HIS A 70 9.34 2.28 -18.42
C HIS A 70 8.95 0.98 -17.70
N ASN A 71 9.91 0.34 -17.03
CA ASN A 71 9.62 -0.82 -16.19
C ASN A 71 9.35 -0.32 -14.77
N TYR A 72 8.08 -0.34 -14.35
CA TYR A 72 7.70 -0.12 -12.96
C TYR A 72 7.12 -1.42 -12.41
N THR A 73 7.83 -2.05 -11.50
CA THR A 73 7.44 -3.34 -10.91
C THR A 73 7.35 -3.17 -9.40
N LEU A 74 6.23 -3.57 -8.82
CA LEU A 74 6.05 -3.65 -7.38
C LEU A 74 6.07 -5.12 -6.95
N VAL A 75 7.04 -5.49 -6.13
CA VAL A 75 7.16 -6.85 -5.57
C VAL A 75 6.27 -6.92 -4.33
N ASN A 76 5.57 -8.03 -4.16
CA ASN A 76 4.84 -8.27 -2.90
C ASN A 76 5.85 -8.73 -1.84
N ASP A 77 5.84 -8.04 -0.71
CA ASP A 77 6.56 -8.45 0.49
C ASP A 77 5.59 -9.13 1.47
N ASP A 78 6.10 -10.08 2.25
CA ASP A 78 5.33 -10.79 3.28
C ASP A 78 5.46 -10.07 4.63
N PHE A 79 4.35 -9.92 5.34
CA PHE A 79 4.28 -9.24 6.65
C PHE A 79 3.58 -10.11 7.67
N GLU A 80 4.00 -10.02 8.92
CA GLU A 80 3.43 -10.80 10.02
C GLU A 80 3.35 -10.00 11.31
N ALA A 81 2.37 -10.34 12.14
CA ALA A 81 2.28 -9.93 13.53
C ALA A 81 1.87 -11.16 14.36
N THR A 82 2.82 -11.73 15.09
CA THR A 82 2.62 -12.96 15.87
C THR A 82 2.34 -12.66 17.34
N VAL A 83 1.28 -13.25 17.87
CA VAL A 83 0.99 -13.28 19.32
C VAL A 83 1.34 -14.66 19.85
N GLU A 84 2.44 -14.74 20.60
CA GLU A 84 2.85 -15.94 21.32
C GLU A 84 2.04 -16.08 22.62
N VAL A 85 1.77 -17.32 23.04
CA VAL A 85 1.12 -17.62 24.32
C VAL A 85 1.96 -18.65 25.06
N ASP A 86 2.45 -18.26 26.23
CA ASP A 86 3.25 -19.12 27.08
C ASP A 86 2.41 -20.20 27.75
N ARG A 87 3.00 -21.40 27.81
CA ARG A 87 2.38 -22.53 28.49
C ARG A 87 2.23 -22.28 30.00
N SER A 88 3.21 -21.64 30.63
CA SER A 88 3.15 -21.29 32.06
C SER A 88 1.93 -20.43 32.36
N ASP A 89 1.66 -19.45 31.51
CA ASP A 89 0.56 -18.50 31.72
C ASP A 89 -0.81 -19.18 31.55
N LEU A 90 -0.88 -20.21 30.71
CA LEU A 90 -2.05 -21.09 30.62
C LEU A 90 -2.25 -21.92 31.89
N GLU A 91 -1.17 -22.45 32.44
CA GLU A 91 -1.21 -23.27 33.65
C GLU A 91 -1.52 -22.41 34.88
N ASP A 92 -1.08 -21.15 34.89
CA ASP A 92 -1.25 -20.19 35.99
C ASP A 92 -2.47 -19.25 35.83
N ASP A 93 -3.26 -19.41 34.77
CA ASP A 93 -4.46 -18.60 34.46
C ASP A 93 -4.18 -17.09 34.29
N GLN A 94 -3.01 -16.76 33.73
CA GLN A 94 -2.56 -15.39 33.48
C GLN A 94 -2.92 -14.89 32.07
N LEU A 95 -4.13 -15.17 31.61
CA LEU A 95 -4.50 -14.98 30.19
C LEU A 95 -4.88 -13.55 29.80
N GLY A 96 -5.11 -12.67 30.78
CA GLY A 96 -5.54 -11.29 30.54
C GLY A 96 -4.54 -10.45 29.72
N ILE A 97 -3.26 -10.84 29.72
CA ILE A 97 -2.19 -10.11 29.04
C ILE A 97 -2.18 -10.28 27.52
N TYR A 98 -2.84 -11.32 27.00
CA TYR A 98 -2.84 -11.64 25.57
C TYR A 98 -3.95 -10.93 24.81
N ALA A 99 -5.03 -10.51 25.49
CA ALA A 99 -6.11 -9.76 24.87
C ALA A 99 -5.63 -8.43 24.26
N PRO A 100 -4.87 -7.56 24.97
CA PRO A 100 -4.29 -6.36 24.38
C PRO A 100 -3.37 -6.67 23.19
N GLN A 101 -2.57 -7.75 23.26
CA GLN A 101 -1.67 -8.13 22.15
C GLN A 101 -2.47 -8.52 20.89
N ALA A 102 -3.52 -9.34 21.04
CA ALA A 102 -4.40 -9.70 19.93
C ALA A 102 -5.15 -8.49 19.36
N GLN A 103 -5.53 -7.54 20.22
CA GLN A 103 -6.16 -6.29 19.81
C GLN A 103 -5.21 -5.44 18.96
N GLU A 104 -3.99 -5.21 19.44
CA GLU A 104 -2.98 -4.44 18.71
C GLU A 104 -2.56 -5.11 17.40
N ALA A 105 -2.48 -6.45 17.37
CA ALA A 105 -2.23 -7.18 16.13
C ALA A 105 -3.35 -6.99 15.09
N GLY A 106 -4.62 -6.95 15.54
CA GLY A 106 -5.75 -6.67 14.64
C GLY A 106 -5.73 -5.23 14.12
N PHE A 107 -5.45 -4.28 15.00
CA PHE A 107 -5.28 -2.87 14.65
C PHE A 107 -4.13 -2.68 13.64
N SER A 108 -2.94 -3.20 13.92
CA SER A 108 -1.77 -3.04 13.06
C SER A 108 -1.98 -3.68 11.69
N ALA A 109 -2.58 -4.87 11.62
CA ALA A 109 -2.90 -5.53 10.36
C ALA A 109 -3.86 -4.69 9.50
N ARG A 110 -4.81 -3.97 10.12
CA ARG A 110 -5.74 -3.11 9.39
C ARG A 110 -5.12 -1.76 8.99
N GLN A 111 -4.24 -1.21 9.83
CA GLN A 111 -3.56 0.06 9.63
C GLN A 111 -2.38 -0.05 8.66
N TRP A 112 -1.79 -1.24 8.51
CA TRP A 112 -0.58 -1.46 7.72
C TRP A 112 -0.59 -0.86 6.29
N PRO A 113 -1.69 -0.93 5.50
CA PRO A 113 -1.72 -0.29 4.19
C PRO A 113 -1.56 1.24 4.23
N ASP A 114 -2.02 1.90 5.31
CA ASP A 114 -1.79 3.35 5.50
C ASP A 114 -0.30 3.63 5.69
N GLU A 115 0.40 2.83 6.49
CA GLU A 115 1.83 3.03 6.76
C GLU A 115 2.63 3.00 5.46
N LEU A 116 2.33 2.04 4.57
CA LEU A 116 2.97 1.96 3.26
C LEU A 116 2.63 3.16 2.38
N VAL A 117 1.34 3.49 2.25
CA VAL A 117 0.89 4.54 1.32
C VAL A 117 1.37 5.92 1.78
N PHE A 118 1.19 6.25 3.07
CA PHE A 118 1.65 7.52 3.60
C PHE A 118 3.17 7.58 3.72
N GLY A 119 3.86 6.44 3.89
CA GLY A 119 5.32 6.37 3.77
C GLY A 119 5.81 6.84 2.41
N VAL A 120 5.25 6.30 1.32
CA VAL A 120 5.58 6.74 -0.05
C VAL A 120 5.21 8.20 -0.29
N LEU A 121 4.08 8.67 0.25
CA LEU A 121 3.66 10.07 0.10
C LEU A 121 4.59 11.05 0.84
N ASN A 122 5.12 10.68 2.00
CA ASN A 122 6.10 11.49 2.70
C ASN A 122 7.38 11.65 1.87
N ASP A 123 7.75 10.61 1.12
CA ASP A 123 8.89 10.60 0.20
C ASP A 123 8.56 11.13 -1.20
N ALA A 124 7.37 11.68 -1.45
CA ALA A 124 6.91 12.01 -2.80
C ALA A 124 7.81 13.00 -3.56
N PHE A 125 8.57 13.84 -2.85
CA PHE A 125 9.47 14.83 -3.46
C PHE A 125 10.88 14.30 -3.75
N THR A 126 11.20 13.07 -3.34
CA THR A 126 12.53 12.46 -3.49
C THR A 126 12.45 11.06 -4.13
N GLY A 127 11.44 10.28 -3.76
CA GLY A 127 11.17 8.93 -4.25
C GLY A 127 10.80 8.92 -5.72
N LYS A 128 11.60 8.23 -6.53
CA LYS A 128 11.42 8.15 -7.98
C LYS A 128 10.17 7.34 -8.36
N CYS A 129 9.39 7.84 -9.31
CA CYS A 129 8.28 7.13 -9.91
C CYS A 129 8.69 6.47 -11.24
N TYR A 130 7.71 6.01 -12.03
CA TYR A 130 7.93 5.21 -13.25
C TYR A 130 8.77 5.92 -14.33
N ASP A 131 8.76 7.27 -14.35
CA ASP A 131 9.52 8.07 -15.30
C ASP A 131 10.94 8.46 -14.80
N GLY A 132 11.31 8.02 -13.60
CA GLY A 132 12.60 8.28 -12.97
C GLY A 132 12.72 9.64 -12.26
N GLN A 133 11.69 10.49 -12.30
CA GLN A 133 11.58 11.71 -11.51
C GLN A 133 10.90 11.43 -10.16
N PRO A 134 11.06 12.29 -9.15
CA PRO A 134 10.26 12.21 -7.94
C PRO A 134 8.75 12.22 -8.23
N PHE A 135 7.95 11.54 -7.41
CA PHE A 135 6.49 11.48 -7.60
C PHE A 135 5.82 12.86 -7.74
N ILE A 136 6.33 13.87 -7.01
CA ILE A 136 5.96 15.28 -7.19
C ILE A 136 7.18 16.06 -7.70
N SER A 137 7.12 16.48 -8.96
CA SER A 137 8.19 17.20 -9.65
C SER A 137 7.63 18.27 -10.61
N ASP A 138 8.45 19.27 -10.90
CA ASP A 138 8.18 20.24 -11.97
C ASP A 138 8.67 19.77 -13.34
N SER A 139 9.32 18.60 -13.38
CA SER A 139 10.15 18.15 -14.50
C SER A 139 9.72 16.81 -15.10
N HIS A 140 8.43 16.45 -15.02
CA HIS A 140 7.94 15.19 -15.59
C HIS A 140 7.93 15.23 -17.12
N PRO A 141 8.58 14.27 -17.81
CA PRO A 141 8.50 14.17 -19.26
C PRO A 141 7.15 13.61 -19.72
N ASN A 142 6.53 14.22 -20.74
CA ASN A 142 5.24 13.82 -21.28
C ASN A 142 5.24 13.81 -22.82
N GLY A 143 6.06 12.91 -23.37
CA GLY A 143 6.25 12.77 -24.82
C GLY A 143 7.19 13.82 -25.42
N LYS A 144 7.21 13.90 -26.75
CA LYS A 144 8.10 14.76 -27.52
C LYS A 144 7.31 15.75 -28.40
N ASP A 145 7.88 16.92 -28.63
CA ASP A 145 7.36 17.91 -29.58
C ASP A 145 7.67 17.56 -31.04
N GLU A 146 7.23 18.40 -31.99
CA GLU A 146 7.44 18.22 -33.44
C GLU A 146 8.94 18.16 -33.81
N ASN A 147 9.82 18.70 -32.96
CA ASN A 147 11.27 18.71 -33.15
C ASN A 147 11.98 17.60 -32.36
N GLY A 148 11.24 16.69 -31.71
CA GLY A 148 11.77 15.57 -30.95
C GLY A 148 12.27 15.91 -29.53
N LYS A 149 12.03 17.12 -29.04
CA LYS A 149 12.38 17.56 -27.68
C LYS A 149 11.33 17.13 -26.67
N ASP A 150 11.75 16.72 -25.48
CA ASP A 150 10.81 16.31 -24.42
C ASP A 150 9.92 17.47 -23.98
N ILE A 151 8.62 17.20 -23.92
CA ILE A 151 7.62 18.12 -23.36
C ILE A 151 7.61 17.89 -21.85
N ILE A 152 7.94 18.92 -21.09
CA ILE A 152 7.97 18.85 -19.63
C ILE A 152 6.67 19.38 -19.04
N VAL A 153 6.13 18.67 -18.06
CA VAL A 153 4.94 19.04 -17.30
C VAL A 153 5.22 19.02 -15.80
N SER A 154 4.52 19.86 -15.05
CA SER A 154 4.64 19.96 -13.59
C SER A 154 3.36 19.47 -12.91
N ASN A 155 3.52 18.67 -11.86
CA ASN A 155 2.46 18.37 -10.89
C ASN A 155 2.76 19.00 -9.51
N LYS A 156 3.81 19.82 -9.41
CA LYS A 156 4.23 20.50 -8.19
C LYS A 156 3.49 21.84 -8.04
N GLY A 157 2.65 21.94 -7.02
CA GLY A 157 1.96 23.17 -6.68
C GLY A 157 2.90 24.22 -6.06
N ASN A 158 2.86 25.45 -6.56
CA ASN A 158 3.64 26.58 -6.03
C ASN A 158 2.82 27.50 -5.11
N LYS A 159 1.57 27.14 -4.81
CA LYS A 159 0.70 27.95 -3.96
C LYS A 159 1.12 27.77 -2.49
N PRO A 160 1.36 28.86 -1.74
CA PRO A 160 1.56 28.75 -0.30
C PRO A 160 0.34 28.08 0.34
N LEU A 161 0.59 27.14 1.25
CA LEU A 161 -0.47 26.61 2.10
C LEU A 161 -0.95 27.77 2.99
N SER A 162 -2.22 28.15 2.84
CA SER A 162 -2.88 29.19 3.62
C SER A 162 -3.13 28.75 5.04
#